data_AF-A0A063ZKB9-F1
#
_entry.id   AF-A0A063ZKB9-F1
#
_cell.length_a   1.000
_cell.length_b   1.000
_cell.length_c   1.000
_cell.angle_alpha   90.00
_cell.angle_beta   90.00
_cell.angle_gamma   90.00
#
_symmetry.space_group_name_H-M   'P 1'
#
loop_
_entity.id
_entity.type
_entity.pdbx_description
1 polymer ?
#
loop_
_entity_poly.entity_id
_entity_poly.type
_entity_poly.pdbx_seq_one_letter_code
_entity_poly.pdbx_strand_id
1 'polypeptide(L)'
;MEIEVPPDWTEAEHRSYTPADSDREMQYRIYRHESGDLRVKVAPASLDGEDHPGYTLTTTSYPGLEFSETNTVRTVLTFERCGKIARRFMELFSASYDGPGSLEDAVEYAHDRTCEHR
;
A
#
# COMPACT_ATOMS: atom_id res chain seq x y z
N MET A 1 -5.37 15.12 4.34
CA MET A 1 -6.47 14.43 3.63
C MET A 1 -6.49 13.00 4.09
N GLU A 2 -7.60 12.51 4.60
CA GLU A 2 -7.76 11.11 4.99
C GLU A 2 -8.06 10.28 3.74
N ILE A 3 -7.43 9.11 3.64
CA ILE A 3 -7.75 8.13 2.61
C ILE A 3 -8.88 7.29 3.20
N GLU A 4 -10.06 7.33 2.59
CA GLU A 4 -11.15 6.46 3.04
C GLU A 4 -10.75 5.00 2.83
N VAL A 5 -10.77 4.25 3.93
CA VAL A 5 -10.32 2.86 3.99
C VAL A 5 -11.52 1.93 3.77
N PRO A 6 -11.43 0.88 2.94
CA PRO A 6 -12.52 -0.10 2.79
C PRO A 6 -12.85 -0.82 4.10
N PRO A 7 -14.05 -1.44 4.23
CA PRO A 7 -14.54 -1.98 5.50
C PRO A 7 -13.65 -3.06 6.11
N ASP A 8 -13.03 -3.92 5.29
CA ASP A 8 -12.17 -5.04 5.75
C ASP A 8 -10.74 -4.59 6.08
N TRP A 9 -10.51 -3.28 6.14
CA TRP A 9 -9.19 -2.67 6.28
C TRP A 9 -9.17 -1.68 7.43
N THR A 10 -8.03 -1.60 8.10
CA THR A 10 -7.79 -0.65 9.19
C THR A 10 -6.49 0.11 8.94
N GLU A 11 -6.50 1.43 9.19
CA GLU A 11 -5.27 2.23 9.27
C GLU A 11 -4.53 1.86 10.56
N ALA A 12 -3.41 1.15 10.42
CA ALA A 12 -2.63 0.65 11.56
C ALA A 12 -1.61 1.68 12.06
N GLU A 13 -1.08 2.52 11.17
CA GLU A 13 -0.11 3.54 11.51
C GLU A 13 -0.25 4.73 10.57
N HIS A 14 -0.27 5.95 11.13
CA HIS A 14 -0.17 7.21 10.39
C HIS A 14 0.90 8.07 11.06
N ARG A 15 1.90 8.47 10.29
CA ARG A 15 2.95 9.38 10.74
C ARG A 15 3.16 10.48 9.71
N SER A 16 3.24 11.72 10.18
CA SER A 16 3.75 12.84 9.40
C SER A 16 5.10 13.27 9.98
N TYR A 17 6.05 13.62 9.12
CA TYR A 17 7.32 14.19 9.53
C TYR A 17 7.87 15.12 8.46
N THR A 18 8.65 16.12 8.88
CA THR A 18 9.37 17.01 7.96
C THR A 18 10.85 16.70 8.08
N PRO A 19 11.52 16.21 7.01
CA PRO A 19 12.96 15.97 7.03
C PRO A 19 13.71 17.28 7.28
N ALA A 20 14.86 17.22 7.97
CA ALA A 20 15.66 18.41 8.29
C ALA A 20 16.10 19.21 7.04
N ASP A 21 16.33 18.52 5.92
CA ASP A 21 16.75 19.10 4.63
C ASP A 21 15.58 19.37 3.67
N SER A 22 14.32 19.38 4.15
CA SER A 22 13.16 19.64 3.29
C SER A 22 12.10 20.49 3.97
N ASP A 23 11.59 21.48 3.24
CA ASP A 23 10.42 22.28 3.67
C ASP A 23 9.10 21.51 3.44
N ARG A 24 9.15 20.31 2.85
CA ARG A 24 7.98 19.50 2.51
C ARG A 24 7.68 18.50 3.62
N GLU A 25 6.49 18.62 4.22
CA GLU A 25 5.96 17.58 5.09
C GLU A 25 5.78 16.27 4.30
N MET A 26 6.33 15.20 4.85
CA MET A 26 6.19 13.84 4.35
C MET A 26 5.18 13.07 5.20
N GLN A 27 4.41 12.22 4.55
CA GLN A 27 3.44 11.35 5.20
C GLN A 27 3.82 9.89 5.04
N TYR A 28 3.42 9.10 6.00
CA TYR A 28 3.64 7.67 6.01
C TYR A 28 2.36 7.03 6.56
N ARG A 29 1.89 5.98 5.89
CA ARG A 29 0.70 5.23 6.31
C ARG A 29 0.84 3.74 6.10
N ILE A 30 0.33 2.97 7.06
CA ILE A 30 0.14 1.52 6.95
C ILE A 30 -1.34 1.19 7.08
N TYR A 31 -1.82 0.35 6.19
CA TYR A 31 -3.11 -0.32 6.25
C TYR A 31 -2.91 -1.81 6.44
N ARG A 32 -3.81 -2.45 7.18
CA ARG A 32 -3.85 -3.91 7.37
C ARG A 32 -5.24 -4.42 7.03
N HIS A 33 -5.28 -5.52 6.30
CA HIS A 33 -6.51 -6.27 6.09
C HIS A 33 -6.88 -7.03 7.38
N GLU A 34 -8.17 -7.19 7.66
CA GLU A 34 -8.66 -7.82 8.89
C GLU A 34 -8.19 -9.27 9.07
N SER A 35 -7.95 -9.98 7.97
CA SER A 35 -7.45 -11.35 8.00
C SER A 35 -6.01 -11.45 8.54
N GLY A 36 -5.27 -10.34 8.57
CA GLY A 36 -3.86 -10.29 8.97
C GLY A 36 -2.87 -10.73 7.89
N ASP A 37 -3.37 -11.25 6.76
CA ASP A 37 -2.54 -11.81 5.70
C ASP A 37 -1.87 -10.76 4.82
N LEU A 38 -2.32 -9.50 4.88
CA LEU A 38 -1.86 -8.45 3.99
C LEU A 38 -1.73 -7.10 4.68
N ARG A 39 -0.60 -6.44 4.40
CA ARG A 39 -0.30 -5.06 4.79
C ARG A 39 -0.04 -4.23 3.54
N VAL A 40 -0.61 -3.04 3.50
CA VAL A 40 -0.34 -2.03 2.46
C VAL A 40 0.37 -0.85 3.10
N LYS A 41 1.45 -0.36 2.50
CA LYS A 41 2.25 0.77 3.00
C LYS A 41 2.35 1.84 1.94
N VAL A 42 2.04 3.08 2.31
CA VAL A 42 2.30 4.30 1.53
C VAL A 42 3.38 5.07 2.25
N ALA A 43 4.56 5.16 1.64
CA ALA A 43 5.71 5.85 2.21
C ALA A 43 6.43 6.69 1.16
N PRO A 44 7.20 7.72 1.54
CA PRO A 44 8.10 8.39 0.61
C PRO A 44 9.06 7.37 -0.01
N ALA A 45 9.29 7.45 -1.33
CA ALA A 45 10.15 6.50 -2.05
C ALA A 45 11.58 6.48 -1.48
N SER A 46 12.06 7.63 -0.99
CA SER A 46 13.35 7.77 -0.32
C SER A 46 13.51 6.87 0.93
N LEU A 47 12.42 6.44 1.57
CA LEU A 47 12.48 5.51 2.70
C LEU A 47 12.68 4.05 2.27
N ASP A 48 12.42 3.73 1.01
CA ASP A 48 12.58 2.39 0.43
C ASP A 48 13.93 2.22 -0.29
N GLY A 49 14.84 3.19 -0.13
CA GLY A 49 16.16 3.20 -0.78
C GLY A 49 16.13 3.66 -2.24
N GLU A 50 14.98 4.13 -2.73
CA GLU A 50 14.83 4.73 -4.05
C GLU A 50 15.24 6.21 -4.00
N ASP A 51 16.20 6.62 -4.84
CA ASP A 51 16.60 8.04 -5.01
C ASP A 51 15.53 8.86 -5.78
N HIS A 52 14.37 8.26 -6.07
CA HIS A 52 13.29 8.88 -6.83
C HIS A 52 12.45 9.79 -5.94
N PRO A 53 12.12 11.02 -6.37
CA PRO A 53 11.17 11.85 -5.65
C PRO A 53 9.77 11.24 -5.72
N GLY A 54 9.08 11.14 -4.59
CA GLY A 54 7.68 10.72 -4.57
C GLY A 54 7.34 9.79 -3.41
N TYR A 55 6.33 8.98 -3.63
CA TYR A 55 5.72 8.03 -2.70
C TYR A 55 5.59 6.68 -3.37
N THR A 56 6.01 5.64 -2.67
CA THR A 56 5.92 4.25 -3.09
C THR A 56 4.81 3.55 -2.32
N LEU A 57 3.97 2.82 -3.07
CA LEU A 57 3.01 1.87 -2.56
C LEU A 57 3.64 0.49 -2.56
N THR A 58 3.74 -0.13 -1.39
CA THR A 58 4.22 -1.52 -1.25
C THR A 58 3.17 -2.37 -0.56
N THR A 59 3.06 -3.62 -0.96
CA THR A 59 2.28 -4.65 -0.27
C THR A 59 3.22 -5.60 0.44
N THR A 60 2.82 -6.08 1.62
CA THR A 60 3.51 -7.15 2.33
C THR A 60 2.51 -8.23 2.66
N SER A 61 2.64 -9.40 2.05
CA SER A 61 1.83 -10.58 2.35
C SER A 61 2.49 -11.41 3.44
N TYR A 62 1.64 -12.06 4.25
CA TYR A 62 2.04 -12.95 5.34
C TYR A 62 1.40 -14.34 5.11
N PRO A 63 1.83 -15.09 4.08
CA PRO A 63 1.31 -16.43 3.83
C PRO A 63 1.76 -17.41 4.94
N GLY A 64 1.00 -17.50 6.02
CA GLY A 64 1.29 -18.41 7.13
C GLY A 64 2.57 -18.07 7.92
N LEU A 65 3.26 -19.11 8.44
CA LEU A 65 4.46 -18.99 9.29
C LEU A 65 5.77 -18.91 8.49
N GLU A 66 5.73 -19.02 7.17
CA GLU A 66 6.91 -19.21 6.32
C GLU A 66 7.13 -17.98 5.42
N PHE A 67 7.76 -16.96 6.00
CA PHE A 67 8.23 -15.73 5.36
C PHE A 67 7.16 -14.72 4.88
N SER A 68 7.39 -13.45 5.21
CA SER A 68 6.65 -12.34 4.65
C SER A 68 7.27 -11.91 3.32
N GLU A 69 6.45 -11.74 2.29
CA GLU A 69 6.90 -11.24 1.00
C GLU A 69 6.49 -9.78 0.84
N THR A 70 7.41 -8.91 0.40
CA THR A 70 7.11 -7.49 0.14
C THR A 70 7.33 -7.16 -1.33
N ASN A 71 6.30 -6.60 -1.96
CA ASN A 71 6.30 -6.24 -3.37
C ASN A 71 6.01 -4.75 -3.54
N THR A 72 6.72 -4.11 -4.46
CA THR A 72 6.39 -2.73 -4.88
C THR A 72 5.25 -2.79 -5.87
N VAL A 73 4.17 -2.06 -5.57
CA VAL A 73 3.02 -1.91 -6.46
C VAL A 73 3.30 -0.78 -7.44
N ARG A 74 3.62 0.41 -6.93
CA ARG A 74 3.81 1.60 -7.76
C ARG A 74 4.47 2.76 -7.03
N THR A 75 5.28 3.53 -7.75
CA THR A 75 5.85 4.80 -7.27
C THR A 75 5.24 5.98 -8.02
N VAL A 76 4.77 7.00 -7.29
CA VAL A 76 4.14 8.23 -7.84
C VAL A 76 4.57 9.48 -7.09
N LEU A 77 4.48 10.66 -7.72
CA LEU A 77 5.06 11.90 -7.19
C LEU A 77 4.38 12.49 -5.94
N THR A 78 3.12 12.12 -5.66
CA THR A 78 2.34 12.72 -4.58
C THR A 78 1.68 11.69 -3.69
N PHE A 79 1.60 12.02 -2.40
CA PHE A 79 0.91 11.21 -1.39
C PHE A 79 -0.54 10.93 -1.79
N GLU A 80 -1.27 11.95 -2.25
CA GLU A 80 -2.68 11.81 -2.63
C GLU A 80 -2.89 10.84 -3.78
N ARG A 81 -2.01 10.86 -4.79
CA ARG A 81 -2.09 9.91 -5.90
C ARG A 81 -1.76 8.50 -5.43
N CYS A 82 -0.74 8.36 -4.58
CA CYS A 82 -0.36 7.07 -3.99
C CYS A 82 -1.50 6.51 -3.14
N GLY A 83 -2.15 7.36 -2.35
CA GLY A 83 -3.31 7.02 -1.52
C GLY A 83 -4.52 6.56 -2.32
N LYS A 84 -4.81 7.19 -3.47
CA LYS A 84 -5.87 6.72 -4.39
C LYS A 84 -5.57 5.34 -4.95
N ILE A 85 -4.31 5.08 -5.31
CA ILE A 85 -3.87 3.76 -5.79
C ILE A 85 -3.96 2.74 -4.65
N ALA A 86 -3.56 3.11 -3.43
CA ALA A 86 -3.66 2.26 -2.24
C ALA A 86 -5.12 1.87 -1.95
N ARG A 87 -6.04 2.84 -1.96
CA ARG A 87 -7.48 2.56 -1.81
C ARG A 87 -7.96 1.61 -2.90
N ARG A 88 -7.62 1.88 -4.16
CA ARG A 88 -8.04 1.03 -5.28
C ARG A 88 -7.50 -0.39 -5.16
N PHE A 89 -6.25 -0.53 -4.71
CA PHE A 89 -5.64 -1.82 -4.42
C PHE A 89 -6.45 -2.57 -3.35
N MET A 90 -6.73 -1.91 -2.22
CA MET A 90 -7.49 -2.50 -1.11
C MET A 90 -8.90 -2.94 -1.53
N GLU A 91 -9.61 -2.12 -2.32
CA GLU A 91 -10.94 -2.47 -2.85
C GLU A 91 -10.90 -3.69 -3.78
N LEU A 92 -9.91 -3.77 -4.68
CA LEU A 92 -9.75 -4.90 -5.59
C LEU A 92 -9.36 -6.17 -4.85
N PHE A 93 -8.50 -6.05 -3.84
CA PHE A 93 -8.12 -7.16 -2.97
C PHE A 93 -9.33 -7.71 -2.23
N SER A 94 -10.06 -6.87 -1.48
CA SER A 94 -11.26 -7.30 -0.74
C SER A 94 -12.28 -7.99 -1.65
N ALA A 95 -12.54 -7.43 -2.83
CA ALA A 95 -13.47 -8.00 -3.79
C ALA A 95 -13.04 -9.38 -4.33
N SER A 96 -11.75 -9.66 -4.39
CA SER A 96 -11.22 -10.94 -4.88
C SER A 96 -11.01 -11.95 -3.75
N TYR A 97 -10.70 -11.48 -2.54
CA TYR A 97 -10.39 -12.32 -1.37
C TYR A 97 -11.65 -12.84 -0.65
N ASP A 98 -12.79 -12.17 -0.79
CA ASP A 98 -14.11 -12.64 -0.29
C ASP A 98 -14.71 -13.82 -1.11
N GLY A 99 -13.96 -14.33 -2.11
CA GLY A 99 -14.37 -15.44 -2.98
C GLY A 99 -13.57 -16.74 -2.73
N PRO A 100 -13.68 -17.75 -3.63
CA PRO A 100 -12.88 -18.98 -3.56
C PRO A 100 -11.39 -18.79 -3.95
N GLY A 101 -10.91 -17.54 -4.03
CA GLY A 101 -9.55 -17.20 -4.46
C GLY A 101 -8.52 -17.37 -3.34
N SER A 102 -7.30 -17.73 -3.71
CA SER A 102 -6.16 -17.74 -2.78
C SER A 102 -5.66 -16.32 -2.51
N LEU A 103 -4.99 -16.10 -1.36
CA LEU A 103 -4.32 -14.83 -1.02
C LEU A 103 -3.45 -14.31 -2.16
N GLU A 104 -2.64 -15.19 -2.74
CA GLU A 104 -1.72 -14.88 -3.83
C GLU A 104 -2.47 -14.36 -5.07
N ASP A 105 -3.57 -15.03 -5.45
CA ASP A 105 -4.39 -14.67 -6.61
C ASP A 105 -5.05 -13.30 -6.41
N ALA A 106 -5.58 -13.03 -5.21
CA ALA A 106 -6.15 -11.73 -4.86
C ALA A 106 -5.12 -10.60 -4.85
N VAL A 107 -3.90 -10.85 -4.34
CA VAL A 107 -2.80 -9.89 -4.37
C VAL A 107 -2.34 -9.61 -5.80
N GLU A 108 -2.14 -10.65 -6.61
CA GLU A 108 -1.74 -10.53 -8.01
C GLU A 108 -2.77 -9.75 -8.81
N TYR A 109 -4.06 -10.09 -8.67
CA TYR A 109 -5.16 -9.39 -9.31
C TYR A 109 -5.20 -7.90 -8.95
N ALA A 110 -5.04 -7.56 -7.66
CA ALA A 110 -5.03 -6.17 -7.22
C ALA A 110 -3.76 -5.43 -7.71
N HIS A 111 -2.62 -6.11 -7.75
CA HIS A 111 -1.34 -5.57 -8.22
C HIS A 111 -1.40 -5.20 -9.70
N ASP A 112 -1.77 -6.15 -10.56
CA ASP A 112 -1.85 -5.97 -12.02
C ASP A 112 -2.70 -4.74 -12.39
N ARG A 113 -3.89 -4.65 -11.80
CA ARG A 113 -4.87 -3.60 -12.09
C ARG A 113 -4.51 -2.22 -11.55
N THR A 114 -3.56 -2.14 -10.62
CA THR A 114 -3.09 -0.87 -10.04
C THR A 114 -1.72 -0.45 -10.56
N CYS A 115 -0.92 -1.41 -11.03
CA CYS A 115 0.35 -1.18 -11.70
C CYS A 115 0.15 -0.62 -13.11
N GLU A 116 -0.79 -1.16 -13.90
CA GLU A 116 -0.93 -0.84 -15.34
C GLU A 116 -1.69 0.44 -15.69
N HIS A 117 -2.35 1.11 -14.74
CA HIS A 117 -3.12 2.32 -15.05
C HIS A 117 -2.21 3.51 -15.40
N ARG A 118 -1.86 3.64 -16.68
CA ARG A 118 -1.09 4.76 -17.27
C ARG A 118 -1.95 6.00 -17.48
#